data_AF-A0A4V1MB56-F1
#
_entry.id   AF-A0A4V1MB56-F1
#
_cell.length_a   1.000
_cell.length_b   1.000
_cell.length_c   1.000
_cell.angle_alpha   90.00
_cell.angle_beta   90.00
_cell.angle_gamma   90.00
#
_symmetry.space_group_name_H-M   'P 1'
#
loop_
_entity.id
_entity.type
_entity.pdbx_description
1 polymer ?
#
loop_
_entity_poly.entity_id
_entity_poly.type
_entity_poly.pdbx_seq_one_letter_code
_entity_poly.pdbx_strand_id
1 'polypeptide(L)' 'MNLLQTIDKLPRVEKIKVMEFIWKQLTTKDSEFESPAWHKDALAETESRYESGKEELIDWSEAKELLRKQFQ' A
#
# COMPACT_ATOMS: atom_id res chain seq x y z
N MET A 1 3.27 29.71 17.32
CA MET A 1 2.84 29.54 15.91
C MET A 1 2.39 28.10 15.75
N ASN A 2 1.15 27.86 15.29
CA ASN A 2 0.59 26.51 15.20
C ASN A 2 1.13 25.78 13.95
N LEU A 3 1.61 24.54 14.10
CA LEU A 3 2.15 23.73 13.01
C LEU A 3 1.21 23.63 11.80
N LEU A 4 -0.09 23.48 12.04
CA LEU A 4 -1.10 23.40 10.98
C LEU A 4 -1.23 24.73 10.23
N GLN A 5 -1.11 25.86 10.93
CA GLN A 5 -1.09 27.19 10.30
C GLN A 5 0.16 27.41 9.46
N THR A 6 1.30 26.81 9.82
CA THR A 6 2.52 26.85 9.02
C THR A 6 2.38 26.04 7.75
N ILE A 7 1.85 24.81 7.85
CA ILE A 7 1.62 23.93 6.69
C ILE A 7 0.61 24.56 5.74
N ASP A 8 -0.44 25.19 6.26
CA ASP A 8 -1.47 25.80 5.42
C ASP A 8 -0.95 26.94 4.52
N LYS A 9 0.08 27.67 4.99
CA LYS A 9 0.74 28.74 4.24
C LYS A 9 1.70 28.25 3.16
N LEU A 10 1.99 26.94 3.09
CA LEU A 10 2.90 26.38 2.09
C LEU A 10 2.27 26.34 0.68
N PRO A 11 3.06 26.53 -0.39
CA PRO A 11 2.63 26.21 -1.75
C PRO A 11 2.20 24.74 -1.87
N ARG A 12 1.31 24.42 -2.82
CA ARG A 12 0.77 23.06 -3.03
C ARG A 12 1.87 21.98 -3.13
N VAL A 13 2.95 22.27 -3.86
CA VAL A 13 4.07 21.33 -4.03
C VAL A 13 4.75 21.02 -2.69
N GLU A 14 4.93 22.04 -1.84
CA GLU A 14 5.55 21.85 -0.52
C GLU A 14 4.61 21.13 0.45
N LYS A 15 3.29 21.36 0.37
CA LYS A 15 2.30 20.56 1.10
C LYS A 15 2.38 19.08 0.74
N ILE A 16 2.55 18.75 -0.54
CA ILE A 16 2.69 17.36 -1.01
C ILE A 16 3.98 16.73 -0.47
N LYS A 17 5.11 17.43 -0.53
CA LYS A 17 6.38 16.93 0.04
C LYS A 17 6.27 16.66 1.54
N VAL A 18 5.60 17.52 2.29
CA VAL A 18 5.34 17.31 3.73
C VAL A 18 4.49 16.08 3.95
N MET A 19 3.43 15.88 3.16
CA MET A 19 2.58 14.68 3.21
C MET A 19 3.40 13.41 2.93
N GLU A 20 4.22 13.39 1.89
CA GLU A 20 5.08 12.24 1.54
C GLU A 20 6.12 11.95 2.62
N PHE A 21 6.72 12.99 3.20
CA PHE A 21 7.67 12.85 4.29
C PHE A 21 7.00 12.23 5.53
N ILE A 22 5.84 12.75 5.93
CA ILE A 22 5.07 12.21 7.06
C ILE A 22 4.67 10.76 6.77
N TRP A 23 4.12 10.49 5.59
CA TRP A 23 3.75 9.14 5.17
C TRP A 23 4.93 8.18 5.31
N LYS A 24 6.09 8.53 4.74
CA LYS A 24 7.31 7.73 4.87
C LYS A 24 7.70 7.50 6.33
N GLN A 25 7.68 8.53 7.18
CA GLN A 25 8.02 8.37 8.59
C GLN A 25 7.06 7.42 9.32
N LEU A 26 5.77 7.47 9.00
CA LEU A 26 4.77 6.59 9.59
C LEU A 26 4.88 5.15 9.08
N THR A 27 5.26 4.95 7.81
CA THR A 27 5.35 3.61 7.21
C THR A 27 6.71 2.94 7.36
N THR A 28 7.79 3.66 7.69
CA THR A 28 9.15 3.07 7.79
C THR A 28 9.38 2.34 9.13
N LYS A 29 8.49 2.48 10.11
CA LYS A 29 8.50 1.65 11.32
C LYS A 29 7.84 0.29 11.04
N ASP A 30 8.47 -0.50 10.17
CA ASP A 30 8.06 -1.89 9.86
C ASP A 30 8.05 -2.80 11.11
N SER A 31 8.71 -2.38 12.20
CA SER A 31 8.83 -3.19 13.43
C SER A 31 7.59 -3.16 14.35
N GLU A 32 6.61 -2.28 14.10
CA GLU A 32 5.43 -2.15 14.98
C GLU A 32 4.14 -2.73 14.36
N PHE A 33 4.15 -3.09 13.06
CA PHE A 33 2.98 -3.68 12.42
C PHE A 33 3.07 -5.21 12.43
N GLU A 34 2.50 -5.83 13.45
CA GLU A 34 2.30 -7.27 13.45
C GLU A 34 1.30 -7.65 12.35
N SER A 35 1.75 -8.46 11.39
CA SER A 35 0.84 -9.05 10.40
C SER A 35 -0.26 -9.83 11.13
N PRO A 36 -1.53 -9.76 10.69
CA PRO A 36 -2.59 -10.58 11.24
C PRO A 36 -2.22 -12.07 11.21
N ALA A 37 -2.69 -12.84 12.20
CA ALA A 37 -2.37 -14.26 12.31
C ALA A 37 -2.69 -15.06 11.03
N TRP A 38 -3.76 -14.69 10.32
CA TRP A 38 -4.18 -15.35 9.08
C TRP A 38 -3.25 -15.09 7.88
N HIS A 39 -2.42 -14.03 7.93
CA HIS A 39 -1.65 -13.57 6.78
C HIS A 39 -0.66 -14.64 6.30
N LYS A 40 0.02 -15.31 7.24
CA LYS A 40 0.95 -16.39 6.94
C LYS A 40 0.26 -17.53 6.20
N ASP A 41 -0.91 -17.94 6.69
CA ASP A 41 -1.64 -19.07 6.14
C ASP A 41 -2.16 -18.76 4.73
N ALA A 42 -2.67 -17.54 4.50
CA ALA A 42 -3.11 -17.10 3.18
C ALA A 42 -1.97 -17.04 2.14
N LEU A 43 -0.77 -16.62 2.57
CA LEU A 43 0.42 -16.63 1.70
C LEU A 43 0.84 -18.05 1.35
N ALA A 44 0.92 -18.94 2.34
CA ALA A 44 1.28 -20.35 2.11
C ALA A 44 0.27 -21.07 1.21
N GLU A 45 -1.03 -20.80 1.37
CA GLU A 45 -2.06 -21.36 0.51
C GLU A 45 -1.89 -20.88 -0.94
N THR A 46 -1.64 -19.58 -1.12
CA THR A 46 -1.43 -18.99 -2.45
C THR A 46 -0.18 -19.54 -3.12
N GLU A 47 0.93 -19.69 -2.39
CA GLU A 47 2.16 -20.29 -2.89
C GLU A 47 1.93 -21.74 -3.34
N SER A 48 1.23 -22.54 -2.53
CA SER A 48 0.89 -23.92 -2.90
C SER A 48 0.01 -24.00 -4.16
N ARG A 49 -0.98 -23.10 -4.30
CA ARG A 49 -1.80 -23.04 -5.52
C ARG A 49 -0.95 -22.67 -6.73
N TYR A 50 -0.07 -21.69 -6.60
CA TYR A 50 0.84 -21.27 -7.65
C TYR A 50 1.77 -22.41 -8.10
N GLU A 51 2.45 -23.09 -7.18
CA GLU A 51 3.32 -24.23 -7.49
C GLU A 51 2.56 -25.39 -8.15
N SER A 52 1.30 -25.59 -7.77
CA SER A 52 0.43 -26.60 -8.38
C SER A 52 -0.18 -26.18 -9.74
N GLY A 53 0.15 -24.99 -10.24
CA GLY A 53 -0.36 -24.46 -11.51
C GLY A 53 -1.82 -24.01 -11.46
N LYS A 54 -2.37 -23.76 -10.26
CA LYS A 54 -3.75 -23.34 -10.02
C LYS A 54 -3.89 -21.83 -9.80
N GLU A 55 -2.79 -21.09 -9.87
CA GLU A 55 -2.76 -19.63 -9.76
C GLU A 55 -2.00 -19.06 -10.97
N GLU A 56 -2.55 -18.04 -11.61
CA GLU A 56 -1.91 -17.38 -12.75
C GLU A 56 -1.20 -16.11 -12.30
N LEU A 57 0.02 -15.89 -12.81
CA LEU A 57 0.69 -14.61 -12.63
C LEU A 57 0.14 -13.60 -13.64
N ILE A 58 -0.30 -12.47 -13.12
CA ILE A 58 -0.78 -11.35 -13.91
C ILE A 58 0.10 -10.13 -13.65
N ASP A 59 0.33 -9.32 -14.69
CA ASP A 59 1.00 -8.04 -14.50
C ASP A 59 0.17 -7.14 -13.58
N TRP A 60 0.84 -6.41 -12.69
CA TRP A 60 0.15 -5.57 -11.72
C TRP A 60 -0.69 -4.45 -12.36
N SER A 61 -0.29 -3.96 -13.52
CA SER A 61 -1.04 -2.97 -14.28
C SER A 61 -2.30 -3.58 -14.87
N GLU A 62 -2.20 -4.79 -15.39
CA GLU A 62 -3.32 -5.55 -15.96
C GLU A 62 -4.35 -5.93 -14.88
N ALA A 63 -3.89 -6.42 -13.72
CA ALA A 63 -4.75 -6.73 -12.58
C ALA A 63 -5.60 -5.52 -12.15
N LYS A 64 -5.00 -4.33 -12.09
CA LYS A 64 -5.73 -3.09 -11.76
C LYS A 64 -6.79 -2.75 -12.79
N GLU A 65 -6.49 -2.93 -14.07
CA GLU A 65 -7.46 -2.68 -15.14
C GLU A 65 -8.64 -3.65 -15.07
N LEU A 66 -8.40 -4.93 -14.80
CA LEU A 66 -9.47 -5.92 -14.60
C LEU A 66 -10.37 -5.55 -13.41
N LEU A 67 -9.78 -5.21 -12.27
CA LEU A 67 -10.52 -4.81 -11.08
C LEU A 67 -11.36 -3.55 -11.34
N ARG A 68 -10.80 -2.54 -12.02
CA ARG A 68 -11.55 -1.33 -12.40
C ARG A 68 -12.76 -1.68 -13.26
N LYS A 69 -12.59 -2.55 -14.26
CA LYS A 69 -13.70 -3.00 -15.14
C LYS A 69 -14.76 -3.81 -14.40
N GLN A 70 -14.37 -4.56 -13.37
CA GLN A 70 -15.28 -5.43 -12.62
C GLN A 70 -16.19 -4.66 -11.64
N PHE A 71 -15.76 -3.50 -11.17
CA PHE A 71 -16.47 -2.68 -10.17
C PHE A 71 -16.97 -1.33 -10.72
N GLN A 72 -17.06 -1.20 -12.05
CA GLN A 72 -17.59 -0.02 -12.76
C GLN A 72 -18.98 -0.34 -13.32
#